data_AF-A0A8X6LCD8-F1
#
_entry.id   AF-A0A8X6LCD8-F1
#
_cell.length_a   1.000
_cell.length_b   1.000
_cell.length_c   1.000
_cell.angle_alpha   90.00
_cell.angle_beta   90.00
_cell.angle_gamma   90.00
#
_symmetry.space_group_name_H-M   'P 1'
#
loop_
_entity.id
_entity.type
_entity.pdbx_description
1 polymer ?
#
loop_
_entity_poly.entity_id
_entity_poly.type
_entity_poly.pdbx_seq_one_letter_code
_entity_poly.pdbx_strand_id
1 'polypeptide(L)' 'VLSFLMTALSRRFEFQADAFAKLLNRAADLRSALIKLNRDNLGFPVHDWLFSAWHHSHPPLLERIHALGKLD' A
#
# COMPACT_ATOMS: atom_id res chain seq x y z
N VAL A 1 -21.52 4.87 5.43
CA VAL A 1 -21.49 4.87 3.93
C VAL A 1 -20.45 5.85 3.38
N LEU A 2 -20.50 7.15 3.73
CA LEU A 2 -19.51 8.13 3.23
C LEU A 2 -18.06 7.76 3.56
N SER A 3 -17.80 7.28 4.79
CA SER A 3 -16.47 6.82 5.21
C SER A 3 -15.92 5.70 4.32
N PHE A 4 -16.75 4.71 3.94
CA PHE A 4 -16.32 3.62 3.06
C PHE A 4 -15.92 4.11 1.66
N LEU A 5 -16.66 5.07 1.10
CA LEU A 5 -16.32 5.68 -0.19
C LEU A 5 -15.00 6.45 -0.11
N MET A 6 -14.77 7.18 0.98
CA MET A 6 -13.51 7.89 1.22
C MET A 6 -12.33 6.93 1.40
N THR A 7 -12.52 5.83 2.14
CA THR A 7 -11.52 4.75 2.29
C THR A 7 -11.17 4.15 0.92
N ALA A 8 -12.17 3.83 0.09
CA ALA A 8 -11.94 3.28 -1.25
C ALA A 8 -11.21 4.27 -2.18
N LEU A 9 -11.55 5.56 -2.10
CA LEU A 9 -10.87 6.62 -2.85
C LEU A 9 -9.43 6.80 -2.39
N SER A 10 -9.19 6.82 -1.08
CA SER A 10 -7.85 6.92 -0.48
C SER A 10 -6.95 5.78 -0.95
N ARG A 11 -7.46 4.53 -0.99
CA ARG A 11 -6.70 3.41 -1.54
C ARG A 11 -6.33 3.59 -3.00
N ARG A 12 -7.23 4.13 -3.82
CA ARG A 12 -6.92 4.44 -5.23
C ARG A 12 -5.80 5.46 -5.35
N PHE A 13 -5.77 6.47 -4.49
CA PHE A 13 -4.69 7.47 -4.49
C PHE A 13 -3.35 6.89 -4.05
N GLU A 14 -3.32 5.96 -3.08
CA GLU A 14 -2.10 5.25 -2.71
C GLU A 14 -1.48 4.50 -3.90
N PHE A 15 -2.30 3.77 -4.68
CA PHE A 15 -1.79 3.08 -5.87
C PHE A 15 -1.32 4.06 -6.97
N GLN A 16 -1.97 5.21 -7.12
CA GLN A 16 -1.51 6.25 -8.04
C GLN A 16 -0.17 6.86 -7.59
N ALA A 17 0.02 7.05 -6.29
CA ALA A 17 1.28 7.52 -5.72
C ALA A 17 2.41 6.49 -5.91
N ASP A 18 2.12 5.20 -5.68
CA ASP A 18 3.07 4.10 -5.92
C ASP A 18 3.45 4.02 -7.42
N ALA A 19 2.48 4.21 -8.33
CA ALA A 19 2.74 4.29 -9.77
C ALA A 19 3.58 5.52 -10.15
N PHE A 20 3.35 6.66 -9.51
CA PHE A 20 4.16 7.87 -9.72
C PHE A 20 5.60 7.67 -9.26
N ALA A 21 5.82 7.02 -8.11
CA ALA A 21 7.16 6.67 -7.65
C ALA A 21 7.87 5.70 -8.62
N LYS A 22 7.12 4.82 -9.28
CA LYS A 22 7.64 3.96 -10.36
C LYS A 22 8.04 4.76 -11.60
N LEU A 23 7.25 5.77 -12.00
CA LEU A 23 7.61 6.68 -13.10
C LEU A 23 8.90 7.46 -12.81
N LEU A 24 9.15 7.81 -11.55
CA LEU A 24 10.39 8.47 -11.12
C LEU A 24 11.59 7.53 -10.93
N ASN A 25 11.45 6.25 -11.29
CA ASN A 25 12.48 5.22 -11.11
C ASN A 25 12.90 5.01 -9.64
N ARG A 26 11.99 5.29 -8.69
CA ARG A 26 12.20 5.14 -7.23
C ARG A 26 11.42 3.97 -6.62
N ALA A 27 10.90 3.07 -7.45
CA ALA A 27 10.13 1.91 -6.98
C ALA A 27 10.91 1.02 -6.01
N ALA A 28 12.21 0.84 -6.25
CA ALA A 28 13.12 0.05 -5.40
C ALA A 28 13.25 0.65 -3.99
N ASP A 29 13.58 1.95 -3.93
CA ASP A 29 13.74 2.70 -2.70
C ASP A 29 12.43 2.72 -1.90
N LEU A 30 11.31 2.96 -2.57
CA LEU A 30 9.98 2.99 -1.95
C LEU A 30 9.61 1.63 -1.37
N ARG A 31 9.86 0.53 -2.10
CA ARG A 31 9.60 -0.83 -1.59
C ARG A 31 10.41 -1.12 -0.33
N SER A 32 11.69 -0.78 -0.31
CA SER A 32 12.56 -0.97 0.86
C SER A 32 12.07 -0.13 2.05
N ALA A 33 11.71 1.13 1.80
CA ALA A 33 11.17 2.03 2.82
C ALA A 33 9.86 1.51 3.42
N LEU A 34 8.95 0.98 2.61
CA LEU A 34 7.68 0.41 3.09
C LEU A 34 7.89 -0.83 3.97
N ILE A 35 8.83 -1.71 3.60
CA ILE A 35 9.17 -2.90 4.41
C ILE A 35 9.79 -2.46 5.73
N LYS A 36 10.73 -1.51 5.69
CA LYS A 36 11.38 -0.98 6.90
C LYS A 36 10.37 -0.31 7.83
N LEU A 37 9.51 0.55 7.30
CA LEU A 37 8.48 1.23 8.07
C LEU A 37 7.49 0.25 8.70
N ASN A 38 7.09 -0.80 7.97
CA ASN A 38 6.21 -1.82 8.52
C ASN A 38 6.89 -2.60 9.66
N ARG A 39 8.17 -2.97 9.48
CA ARG A 39 8.97 -3.61 10.52
C ARG A 39 9.09 -2.74 11.77
N ASP A 40 9.41 -1.46 11.60
CA ASP A 40 9.59 -0.51 12.69
C ASP A 40 8.27 -0.28 13.46
N ASN A 41 7.14 -0.32 12.75
CA ASN A 41 5.80 -0.22 13.33
C ASN A 41 5.23 -1.56 13.82
N LEU A 42 6.00 -2.67 13.75
CA LEU A 42 5.55 -4.03 14.10
C LEU A 42 4.22 -4.41 13.43
N GLY A 43 4.01 -3.95 12.20
CA GLY A 43 2.82 -4.22 11.43
C GLY A 43 2.73 -5.69 11.06
N PHE A 44 1.54 -6.29 11.18
CA PHE A 44 1.32 -7.64 10.69
C PHE A 44 0.98 -7.59 9.19
N PRO A 45 1.73 -8.27 8.30
CA PRO A 45 1.60 -8.06 6.85
C PRO A 45 0.39 -8.78 6.22
N VAL A 46 -0.29 -9.65 6.97
CA VAL A 46 -1.40 -10.46 6.48
C VAL A 46 -2.68 -9.99 7.16
N HIS A 47 -3.63 -9.48 6.36
CA HIS A 47 -4.94 -9.07 6.85
C HIS A 47 -6.03 -9.83 6.11
N ASP A 48 -7.15 -10.07 6.78
CA ASP A 48 -8.36 -10.56 6.13
C ASP A 48 -8.88 -9.55 5.10
N TRP A 49 -9.32 -10.05 3.95
CA TRP A 49 -9.72 -9.23 2.81
C TRP A 49 -10.92 -8.33 3.13
N LEU A 50 -11.90 -8.85 3.88
CA LEU A 50 -13.12 -8.10 4.22
C LEU A 50 -12.86 -7.09 5.32
N PHE A 51 -12.09 -7.49 6.34
CA PHE A 51 -11.69 -6.57 7.41
C PHE A 51 -10.83 -5.42 6.87
N SER A 52 -9.85 -5.75 6.02
CA SER A 52 -9.03 -4.77 5.31
C SER A 52 -9.90 -3.84 4.49
N ALA A 53 -10.85 -4.39 3.73
CA ALA A 53 -11.75 -3.62 2.89
C ALA A 53 -12.58 -2.56 3.62
N TRP A 54 -12.92 -2.80 4.89
CA TRP A 54 -13.75 -1.89 5.65
C TRP A 54 -12.95 -0.92 6.53
N HIS A 55 -11.90 -1.38 7.21
CA HIS A 55 -11.24 -0.60 8.26
C HIS A 55 -9.93 0.06 7.84
N HIS A 56 -9.23 -0.48 6.84
CA HIS A 56 -7.92 0.04 6.45
C HIS A 56 -8.05 1.10 5.36
N SER A 57 -7.69 2.34 5.66
CA SER A 57 -7.61 3.44 4.68
C SER A 57 -6.50 3.21 3.64
N HIS A 58 -5.44 2.49 4.02
CA HIS A 58 -4.35 2.11 3.13
C HIS A 58 -4.49 0.65 2.70
N PRO A 59 -4.15 0.31 1.45
CA PRO A 59 -4.10 -1.08 1.02
C PRO A 59 -3.01 -1.84 1.80
N PRO A 60 -3.19 -3.15 2.05
CA PRO A 60 -2.20 -4.00 2.69
C PRO A 60 -0.81 -3.86 2.07
N LEU A 61 0.23 -4.00 2.89
CA LEU A 61 1.62 -3.91 2.44
C LEU A 61 1.91 -4.82 1.25
N LEU A 62 1.39 -6.06 1.28
CA LEU A 62 1.60 -7.03 0.20
C LEU A 62 1.03 -6.56 -1.14
N GLU A 63 -0.14 -5.92 -1.15
CA GLU A 63 -0.76 -5.38 -2.36
C GLU A 63 0.09 -4.25 -2.96
N ARG A 64 0.61 -3.35 -2.11
CA ARG A 64 1.49 -2.25 -2.54
C ARG A 64 2.82 -2.75 -3.11
N ILE A 65 3.45 -3.70 -2.43
CA ILE A 65 4.69 -4.32 -2.91
C ILE A 65 4.45 -5.02 -4.26
N HIS A 66 3.29 -5.69 -4.42
CA HIS A 66 2.94 -6.32 -5.69
C HIS A 66 2.75 -5.29 -6.81
N ALA A 67 2.07 -4.16 -6.53
CA ALA A 67 1.88 -3.07 -7.49
C ALA A 67 3.20 -2.43 -7.94
N LEU A 68 4.18 -2.32 -7.04
CA LEU A 68 5.53 -1.83 -7.35
C LEU A 68 6.34 -2.80 -8.24
N GLY A 69 5.99 -4.08 -8.27
CA GLY A 69 6.61 -5.10 -9.13
C GLY A 69 7.84 -5.79 -8.50
N LYS A 70 8.37 -6.78 -9.23
CA LYS A 70 9.67 -7.40 -8.89
C LYS A 70 10.80 -6.42 -9.22
N LEU A 71 11.81 -6.42 -8.34
CA LEU A 71 13.11 -5.84 -8.65
C LEU A 71 13.76 -6.82 -9.63
N ASP A 72 13.90 -6.41 -10.88
CA ASP A 72 14.71 -7.11 -11.88
C ASP A 72 16.20 -6.80 -11.65
#